data_AF-A0AAU3LCQ9-F1
#
_entry.id   AF-A0AAU3LCQ9-F1
#
_cell.length_a   1.000
_cell.length_b   1.000
_cell.length_c   1.000
_cell.angle_alpha   90.00
_cell.angle_beta   90.00
_cell.angle_gamma   90.00
#
_symmetry.space_group_name_H-M   'P 1'
#
loop_
_entity.id
_entity.type
_entity.pdbx_description
1 polymer ?
#
loop_
_entity_poly.entity_id
_entity_poly.type
_entity_poly.pdbx_seq_one_letter_code
_entity_poly.pdbx_strand_id
1 'polypeptide(L)'
;MARHDRTRTALDIEDAALRGVVAWYSVIHTPPELLPGVFAEFHRVLAPGGRLLLAFKAGDELRHLDHAYGHPLSLDVHWLPPDRVADMLAGAGFTVESRLLREANRDEKGPQAYMMATKSPGQPRDY
;
A
#
# COMPACT_ATOMS: atom_id res chain seq x y z
N MET A 1 -28.93 8.67 -14.06
CA MET A 1 -29.06 8.53 -12.59
C MET A 1 -27.81 7.83 -12.09
N ALA A 2 -26.76 8.58 -11.76
CA ALA A 2 -25.42 8.03 -11.54
C ALA A 2 -25.33 7.38 -10.15
N ARG A 3 -25.05 6.07 -10.14
CA ARG A 3 -24.68 5.32 -8.94
C ARG A 3 -23.32 5.83 -8.46
N HIS A 4 -23.23 6.25 -7.21
CA HIS A 4 -21.95 6.42 -6.50
C HIS A 4 -22.05 5.64 -5.20
N ASP A 5 -21.82 4.34 -5.31
CA ASP A 5 -21.31 3.54 -4.21
C ASP A 5 -19.98 2.95 -4.70
N ARG A 6 -18.97 3.82 -4.75
CA ARG A 6 -17.59 3.40 -4.94
C ARG A 6 -17.02 3.30 -3.54
N THR A 7 -16.66 2.08 -3.13
CA THR A 7 -16.00 1.76 -1.87
C THR A 7 -14.89 2.79 -1.58
N ARG A 8 -14.68 3.17 -0.31
CA ARG A 8 -13.75 4.23 0.17
C ARG A 8 -12.31 4.22 -0.40
N THR A 9 -11.93 3.22 -1.17
CA THR A 9 -10.59 2.99 -1.73
C THR A 9 -10.53 3.11 -3.26
N ALA A 10 -11.66 3.30 -3.95
CA ALA A 10 -11.72 3.29 -5.40
C ALA A 10 -10.95 4.47 -6.04
N LEU A 11 -10.09 4.16 -7.00
CA LEU A 11 -9.36 5.16 -7.77
C LEU A 11 -10.10 5.48 -9.07
N ASP A 12 -10.27 6.77 -9.38
CA ASP A 12 -10.84 7.25 -10.66
C ASP A 12 -9.77 7.19 -11.78
N ILE A 13 -9.19 6.01 -11.94
CA ILE A 13 -8.16 5.67 -12.91
C ILE A 13 -8.61 4.38 -13.58
N GLU A 14 -8.47 4.32 -14.90
CA GLU A 14 -8.83 3.14 -15.70
C GLU A 14 -7.99 1.91 -15.33
N ASP A 15 -8.56 0.74 -15.57
CA ASP A 15 -7.86 -0.54 -15.42
C ASP A 15 -6.61 -0.56 -16.30
N ALA A 16 -5.50 -1.08 -15.77
CA ALA A 16 -4.25 -1.24 -16.51
C ALA A 16 -3.66 0.04 -17.13
N ALA A 17 -4.04 1.24 -16.65
CA ALA A 17 -3.56 2.51 -17.20
C ALA A 17 -2.14 2.88 -16.74
N LEU A 18 -1.68 2.40 -15.59
CA LEU A 18 -0.41 2.79 -14.98
C LEU A 18 0.67 1.71 -15.15
N ARG A 19 1.93 2.14 -15.23
CA ARG A 19 3.10 1.23 -15.18
C ARG A 19 3.71 1.12 -13.79
N GLY A 20 3.41 2.07 -12.90
CA GLY A 20 3.97 2.14 -11.57
C GLY A 20 3.03 2.81 -10.57
N VAL A 21 3.05 2.33 -9.33
CA VAL A 21 2.44 2.98 -8.16
C VAL A 21 3.50 3.13 -7.09
N VAL A 22 3.57 4.31 -6.46
CA VAL A 22 4.41 4.57 -5.28
C VAL A 22 3.48 4.96 -4.14
N ALA A 23 3.44 4.14 -3.09
CA ALA A 23 2.71 4.46 -1.87
C ALA A 23 3.72 4.65 -0.73
N TRP A 24 4.19 5.89 -0.59
CA TRP A 24 5.26 6.25 0.33
C TRP A 24 4.68 6.80 1.63
N TYR A 25 4.62 5.96 2.68
CA TYR A 25 4.04 6.28 3.98
C TYR A 25 2.57 6.75 3.93
N SER A 26 1.84 6.47 2.85
CA SER A 26 0.44 6.87 2.70
C SER A 26 -0.54 5.82 3.26
N VAL A 27 -0.22 4.53 3.11
CA VAL A 27 -1.10 3.42 3.52
C VAL A 27 -1.19 3.26 5.04
N ILE A 28 -0.26 3.86 5.80
CA ILE A 28 -0.24 3.79 7.28
C ILE A 28 -1.42 4.52 7.93
N HIS A 29 -2.17 5.33 7.18
CA HIS A 29 -3.37 6.00 7.67
C HIS A 29 -4.67 5.24 7.35
N THR A 30 -4.53 4.02 6.82
CA THR A 30 -5.66 3.15 6.51
C THR A 30 -5.70 2.01 7.54
N PRO A 31 -6.86 1.74 8.16
CA PRO A 31 -7.04 0.58 9.02
C PRO A 31 -6.59 -0.71 8.30
N PRO A 32 -5.80 -1.60 8.95
CA PRO A 32 -5.23 -2.78 8.30
C PRO A 32 -6.25 -3.67 7.59
N GLU A 33 -7.46 -3.77 8.12
CA GLU A 33 -8.57 -4.54 7.54
C GLU A 33 -9.08 -3.99 6.20
N LEU A 34 -8.79 -2.73 5.88
CA LEU A 34 -9.16 -2.10 4.61
C LEU A 34 -8.02 -2.13 3.56
N LEU A 35 -6.79 -2.42 3.98
CA LEU A 35 -5.62 -2.47 3.09
C LEU A 35 -5.74 -3.49 1.94
N PRO A 36 -6.35 -4.68 2.11
CA PRO A 36 -6.58 -5.58 0.98
C PRO A 36 -7.36 -4.92 -0.18
N GLY A 37 -8.35 -4.07 0.13
CA GLY A 37 -9.10 -3.32 -0.88
C GLY A 37 -8.26 -2.22 -1.56
N VAL A 38 -7.38 -1.56 -0.81
CA VAL A 38 -6.42 -0.58 -1.37
C VAL A 38 -5.45 -1.28 -2.33
N PHE A 39 -4.87 -2.41 -1.93
CA PHE A 39 -3.94 -3.15 -2.77
C PHE A 39 -4.62 -3.76 -3.99
N ALA A 40 -5.87 -4.21 -3.88
CA ALA A 40 -6.66 -4.63 -5.05
C ALA A 40 -6.84 -3.49 -6.07
N GLU A 41 -7.11 -2.26 -5.60
CA GLU A 41 -7.21 -1.09 -6.47
C GLU A 41 -5.87 -0.72 -7.12
N PHE A 42 -4.76 -0.79 -6.37
CA PHE A 42 -3.42 -0.63 -6.96
C PHE A 42 -3.14 -1.68 -8.05
N HIS A 43 -3.52 -2.94 -7.79
CA HIS A 43 -3.37 -4.01 -8.77
C HIS A 43 -4.25 -3.78 -10.01
N ARG A 44 -5.49 -3.29 -9.84
CA ARG A 44 -6.42 -2.99 -10.95
C ARG A 44 -5.85 -1.95 -11.91
N VAL A 45 -5.37 -0.83 -11.38
CA VAL A 45 -4.87 0.30 -12.20
C VAL A 45 -3.51 0.01 -12.86
N LEU A 46 -2.74 -0.94 -12.34
CA LEU A 46 -1.47 -1.33 -12.94
C LEU A 46 -1.66 -2.22 -14.17
N ALA A 47 -0.93 -1.92 -15.24
CA ALA A 47 -0.82 -2.79 -16.41
C ALA A 47 -0.09 -4.11 -16.04
N PRO A 48 -0.27 -5.19 -16.83
CA PRO A 48 0.57 -6.39 -16.69
C PRO A 48 2.07 -6.04 -16.72
N GLY A 49 2.84 -6.59 -15.78
CA GLY A 49 4.26 -6.24 -15.58
C GLY A 49 4.51 -4.91 -14.85
N GLY A 50 3.45 -4.19 -14.45
CA GLY A 50 3.54 -2.96 -13.68
C GLY A 50 4.04 -3.18 -12.26
N ARG A 51 4.64 -2.14 -11.66
CA ARG A 51 5.32 -2.23 -10.35
C ARG A 51 4.64 -1.42 -9.26
N LEU A 52 4.73 -1.91 -8.04
CA LEU A 52 4.36 -1.21 -6.82
C LEU A 52 5.59 -1.04 -5.93
N LEU A 53 5.81 0.18 -5.44
CA LEU A 53 6.78 0.48 -4.41
C LEU A 53 6.06 0.99 -3.16
N LEU A 54 6.30 0.35 -2.01
CA LEU A 54 5.73 0.72 -0.72
C LEU A 54 6.82 1.16 0.26
N ALA A 55 6.48 2.15 1.09
CA ALA A 55 7.16 2.43 2.35
C ALA A 55 6.14 2.54 3.48
N PHE A 56 6.44 1.93 4.64
CA PHE A 56 5.58 1.98 5.82
C PHE A 56 6.37 1.81 7.12
N LYS A 57 5.72 2.10 8.24
CA LYS A 57 6.26 1.88 9.59
C LYS A 57 6.16 0.39 9.91
N ALA A 58 7.26 -0.27 10.26
CA ALA A 58 7.26 -1.69 10.57
C ALA A 58 6.93 -1.92 12.05
N GLY A 59 5.93 -2.75 12.36
CA GLY A 59 5.50 -3.04 13.73
C GLY A 59 4.07 -3.56 13.76
N ASP A 60 3.48 -3.70 14.94
CA ASP A 60 2.06 -4.06 15.10
C ASP A 60 1.44 -3.15 16.17
N GLU A 61 1.37 -1.86 15.85
CA GLU A 61 0.88 -0.83 16.77
C GLU A 61 0.04 0.22 16.02
N LEU A 62 -0.91 0.81 16.74
CA LEU A 62 -1.64 2.00 16.32
C LEU A 62 -1.17 3.18 17.17
N ARG A 63 -0.78 4.26 16.51
CA ARG A 63 -0.45 5.53 17.16
C ARG A 63 -1.40 6.62 16.73
N HIS A 64 -2.05 7.26 17.69
CA HIS A 64 -2.83 8.46 17.46
C HIS A 64 -1.93 9.70 17.53
N LEU A 65 -2.10 10.60 16.57
CA LEU A 65 -1.44 11.90 16.54
C LEU A 65 -2.49 13.00 16.67
N ASP A 66 -2.43 13.73 17.78
CA ASP A 66 -3.23 14.94 18.02
C ASP A 66 -2.57 16.23 17.46
N HIS A 67 -1.29 16.12 17.09
CA HIS A 67 -0.50 17.22 16.55
C HIS A 67 0.62 16.68 15.66
N ALA A 68 0.69 17.14 14.41
CA ALA A 68 1.84 16.92 13.52
C ALA A 68 1.90 18.03 12.47
N TYR A 69 3.00 18.11 11.72
CA TYR A 69 3.20 19.13 10.67
C TYR A 69 3.02 20.59 11.14
N GLY A 70 3.22 20.85 12.44
CA GLY A 70 3.11 22.18 13.04
C GLY A 70 1.68 22.65 13.35
N HIS A 71 0.67 21.78 13.26
CA HIS A 71 -0.71 22.13 13.61
C HIS A 71 -1.46 20.97 14.29
N PRO A 72 -2.54 21.25 15.05
CA PRO A 72 -3.42 20.21 15.56
C PRO A 72 -4.04 19.40 14.40
N LEU A 73 -4.19 18.10 14.61
CA LEU A 73 -4.85 17.17 13.71
C LEU A 73 -5.31 15.95 14.50
N SER A 74 -6.10 15.07 13.90
CA SER A 74 -6.46 13.80 14.51
C SER A 74 -6.19 12.73 13.46
N LEU A 75 -5.10 11.99 13.64
CA LEU A 75 -4.59 11.07 12.62
C LEU A 75 -4.05 9.80 13.25
N ASP A 76 -4.59 8.69 12.79
CA ASP A 76 -4.10 7.36 13.13
C ASP A 76 -2.94 6.97 12.22
N VAL A 77 -1.92 6.38 12.83
CA VAL A 77 -0.74 5.83 12.16
C VAL A 77 -0.62 4.38 12.57
N HIS A 78 -1.01 3.50 11.65
CA HIS A 78 -0.86 2.06 11.75
C HIS A 78 0.56 1.65 11.34
N TRP A 79 1.24 1.01 12.26
CA TRP A 79 2.47 0.29 11.99
C TRP A 79 2.08 -1.11 11.57
N LEU A 80 2.69 -1.58 10.50
CA LEU A 80 2.23 -2.77 9.79
C LEU A 80 3.30 -3.86 9.85
N PRO A 81 2.93 -5.11 10.23
CA PRO A 81 3.89 -6.19 10.23
C PRO A 81 4.30 -6.49 8.78
N PRO A 82 5.61 -6.50 8.45
CA PRO A 82 6.04 -6.70 7.06
C PRO A 82 5.49 -7.98 6.43
N ASP A 83 5.46 -9.10 7.17
CA ASP A 83 4.93 -10.35 6.63
C ASP A 83 3.43 -10.26 6.33
N ARG A 84 2.65 -9.62 7.20
CA ARG A 84 1.22 -9.40 6.98
C ARG A 84 0.97 -8.52 5.74
N VAL A 85 1.76 -7.46 5.54
CA VAL A 85 1.65 -6.63 4.33
C VAL A 85 1.96 -7.45 3.08
N ALA A 86 2.97 -8.29 3.12
CA ALA A 86 3.32 -9.13 1.98
C ALA A 86 2.24 -10.17 1.65
N ASP A 87 1.61 -10.76 2.67
CA ASP A 87 0.49 -11.69 2.47
C ASP A 87 -0.72 -10.97 1.86
N MET A 88 -1.02 -9.74 2.29
CA MET A 88 -2.08 -8.91 1.69
C MET A 88 -1.77 -8.56 0.23
N LEU A 89 -0.51 -8.26 -0.10
CA LEU A 89 -0.07 -8.02 -1.48
C LEU A 89 -0.24 -9.28 -2.34
N ALA A 90 0.16 -10.44 -1.83
CA ALA A 90 -0.03 -11.71 -2.52
C ALA A 90 -1.52 -12.01 -2.75
N GLY A 91 -2.37 -11.77 -1.74
CA GLY A 91 -3.83 -11.90 -1.86
C GLY A 91 -4.45 -10.95 -2.90
N ALA A 92 -3.83 -9.79 -3.14
CA ALA A 92 -4.23 -8.85 -4.19
C ALA A 92 -3.68 -9.18 -5.58
N GLY A 93 -2.90 -10.26 -5.74
CA GLY A 93 -2.34 -10.70 -7.02
C GLY A 93 -0.94 -10.13 -7.34
N PHE A 94 -0.27 -9.51 -6.37
CA PHE A 94 1.12 -9.09 -6.54
C PHE A 94 2.12 -10.21 -6.21
N THR A 95 3.24 -10.21 -6.93
CA THR A 95 4.44 -10.95 -6.54
C THR A 95 5.39 -9.99 -5.83
N VAL A 96 5.70 -10.22 -4.55
CA VAL A 96 6.67 -9.40 -3.82
C VAL A 96 8.09 -9.81 -4.23
N GLU A 97 8.81 -8.91 -4.89
CA GLU A 97 10.15 -9.15 -5.44
C GLU A 97 11.25 -8.87 -4.42
N SER A 98 11.05 -7.85 -3.58
CA SER A 98 12.02 -7.48 -2.56
C SER A 98 11.34 -6.90 -1.33
N ARG A 99 11.99 -7.15 -0.18
CA ARG A 99 11.61 -6.61 1.12
C ARG A 99 12.89 -6.08 1.78
N LEU A 100 12.82 -4.86 2.31
CA LEU A 100 13.89 -4.27 3.12
C LEU A 100 13.29 -3.84 4.45
N LEU A 101 13.79 -4.40 5.54
CA LEU A 101 13.57 -3.90 6.89
C LEU A 101 14.77 -3.05 7.28
N ARG A 102 14.52 -1.81 7.71
CA ARG A 102 15.54 -0.89 8.16
C ARG A 102 15.29 -0.51 9.61
N GLU A 103 16.33 -0.63 10.42
CA GLU A 103 16.34 -0.11 11.79
C GLU A 103 16.05 1.39 11.84
N ALA A 104 15.51 1.84 12.96
CA ALA A 104 15.21 3.25 13.19
C ALA A 104 16.48 4.12 13.11
N ASN A 105 16.41 5.23 12.40
CA ASN A 105 17.39 6.31 12.54
C ASN A 105 17.12 7.09 13.84
N ARG A 106 18.06 7.94 14.28
CA ARG A 106 18.00 8.66 15.58
C ARG A 106 16.67 9.37 15.86
N ASP A 107 16.03 9.94 14.84
CA ASP A 107 14.79 10.72 14.98
C ASP A 107 13.52 9.91 14.71
N GLU A 108 13.65 8.65 14.34
CA GLU A 108 12.53 7.76 14.05
C GLU A 108 12.11 7.01 15.31
N LYS A 109 10.80 6.82 15.46
CA LYS A 109 10.25 6.16 16.65
C LYS A 109 10.37 4.63 16.63
N GLY A 110 10.91 4.06 15.55
CA GLY A 110 11.02 2.62 15.32
C GLY A 110 11.30 2.27 13.85
N PRO A 111 11.36 0.97 13.50
CA PRO A 111 11.85 0.51 12.22
C PRO A 111 10.92 0.85 11.05
N GLN A 112 11.49 0.81 9.85
CA GLN A 112 10.83 1.12 8.58
C GLN A 112 10.88 -0.10 7.66
N ALA A 113 9.84 -0.33 6.86
CA ALA A 113 9.84 -1.36 5.84
C ALA A 113 9.58 -0.78 4.46
N TYR A 114 10.25 -1.37 3.47
CA TYR A 114 10.13 -1.05 2.06
C TYR A 114 9.89 -2.32 1.27
N MET A 115 8.97 -2.29 0.32
CA MET A 115 8.68 -3.45 -0.53
C MET A 115 8.52 -3.03 -1.98
N MET A 116 9.11 -3.84 -2.87
CA MET A 116 8.82 -3.78 -4.29
C MET A 116 8.05 -5.02 -4.69
N ALA A 117 6.98 -4.83 -5.45
CA ALA A 117 6.15 -5.91 -5.95
C ALA A 117 5.75 -5.67 -7.41
N THR A 118 5.47 -6.74 -8.13
CA THR A 118 5.04 -6.71 -9.53
C THR A 118 3.68 -7.33 -9.69
N LYS A 119 2.86 -6.72 -10.56
CA LYS A 119 1.71 -7.40 -11.15
C LYS A 119 2.23 -8.34 -12.21
N SER A 120 1.99 -9.65 -12.04
CA SER A 120 2.47 -10.64 -13.00
C SER A 120 2.06 -10.25 -14.43
N PRO A 121 2.94 -10.40 -15.43
CA PRO A 121 2.52 -10.35 -16.81
C PRO A 121 1.43 -11.42 -16.96
N GLY A 122 0.22 -11.04 -17.35
CA GLY A 122 -0.80 -12.03 -17.72
C GLY A 122 -0.17 -12.98 -18.74
N GLN A 123 -0.50 -14.26 -18.66
CA GLN A 123 0.01 -15.24 -19.63
C GLN A 123 -0.26 -14.72 -21.04
N PRO A 124 0.70 -14.82 -21.99
CA PRO A 124 0.46 -14.40 -23.36
C PRO A 124 -0.84 -15.03 -23.84
N ARG A 125 -1.72 -14.25 -24.45
CA ARG A 125 -2.87 -14.83 -25.13
C ARG A 125 -2.31 -15.61 -26.31
N ASP A 126 -2.31 -16.93 -26.21
CA ASP A 126 -2.06 -17.80 -27.35
C ASP A 126 -3.05 -17.39 -28.47
N TYR A 127 -2.51 -17.12 -29.66
CA TYR A 127 -3.26 -16.67 -30.83
C TYR A 127 -3.49 -17.83 -31.79
#